data_AF-A0A965I4E8-F1
#
_entry.id   AF-A0A965I4E8-F1
#
_cell.length_a   1.000
_cell.length_b   1.000
_cell.length_c   1.000
_cell.angle_alpha   90.00
_cell.angle_beta   90.00
_cell.angle_gamma   90.00
#
_symmetry.space_group_name_H-M   'P 1'
#
loop_
_entity.id
_entity.type
_entity.pdbx_description
1 polymer ?
#
loop_
_entity_poly.entity_id
_entity_poly.type
_entity_poly.pdbx_seq_one_letter_code
_entity_poly.pdbx_strand_id
1 'polypeptide(L)' 'KIAQNIASKAPLAVSGCKTLINYSRDHSTSDVLDYIALWNASHFRIEDVMEAMRAQKENRDGLFDDLPIRHK' A
#
# COMPACT_ATOMS: atom_id res chain seq x y z
N LYS A 1 -1.19 19.59 -1.77
CA LYS A 1 -2.47 18.85 -1.76
C LYS A 1 -2.30 17.39 -2.20
N ILE A 2 -1.95 17.07 -3.45
CA ILE A 2 -1.81 15.65 -3.88
C ILE A 2 -0.77 14.87 -3.05
N ALA A 3 0.44 15.40 -2.89
CA ALA A 3 1.50 14.74 -2.11
C ALA A 3 1.08 14.47 -0.65
N GLN A 4 0.41 15.43 -0.01
CA GLN A 4 -0.12 15.27 1.36
C GLN A 4 -1.17 14.16 1.43
N ASN A 5 -2.06 14.07 0.43
CA ASN A 5 -3.07 13.02 0.36
C ASN A 5 -2.47 11.61 0.18
N ILE A 6 -1.35 11.50 -0.53
CA ILE A 6 -0.63 10.23 -0.69
C ILE A 6 0.09 9.87 0.62
N ALA A 7 0.73 10.86 1.26
CA ALA A 7 1.45 10.67 2.51
C ALA A 7 0.54 10.32 3.71
N SER A 8 -0.76 10.62 3.66
CA SER A 8 -1.72 10.23 4.70
C SER A 8 -2.23 8.79 4.58
N LYS A 9 -1.69 7.98 3.67
CA LYS A 9 -2.04 6.56 3.48
C LYS A 9 -0.93 5.66 4.00
N ALA A 10 -1.25 4.39 4.27
CA ALA A 10 -0.28 3.39 4.70
C ALA A 10 0.91 3.30 3.71
N PRO A 11 2.15 3.58 4.15
CA PRO A 11 3.32 3.64 3.27
C PRO A 11 3.56 2.34 2.49
N LEU A 12 3.35 1.18 3.12
CA LEU A 12 3.48 -0.13 2.50
C LEU A 12 2.47 -0.32 1.36
N ALA A 13 1.21 0.09 1.57
CA ALA A 13 0.17 0.00 0.56
C ALA A 13 0.47 0.89 -0.65
N VAL A 14 0.89 2.15 -0.42
CA VAL A 14 1.24 3.08 -1.51
C VAL A 14 2.42 2.56 -2.32
N SER A 15 3.47 2.07 -1.66
CA SER A 15 4.65 1.49 -2.31
C SER A 15 4.31 0.21 -3.10
N GLY A 16 3.47 -0.65 -2.52
CA GLY A 16 2.95 -1.86 -3.17
C GLY A 16 2.18 -1.54 -4.44
N CYS A 17 1.19 -0.64 -4.36
CA CYS A 17 0.44 -0.19 -5.54
C CYS A 17 1.36 0.37 -6.63
N LYS A 18 2.35 1.18 -6.26
CA LYS A 18 3.31 1.71 -7.25
C LYS A 18 4.11 0.59 -7.94
N THR A 19 4.54 -0.42 -7.19
CA THR A 19 5.27 -1.58 -7.71
C THR A 19 4.40 -2.38 -8.68
N LEU A 20 3.16 -2.68 -8.29
CA LEU A 20 2.21 -3.44 -9.10
C LEU A 20 1.80 -2.70 -10.39
N ILE A 21 1.52 -1.39 -10.31
CA ILE A 21 1.22 -0.53 -11.47
C ILE A 21 2.41 -0.46 -12.42
N ASN A 22 3.64 -0.41 -11.89
CA ASN A 22 4.82 -0.39 -12.75
C ASN A 22 4.98 -1.74 -13.47
N TYR A 23 4.80 -2.87 -12.77
CA TYR A 23 4.88 -4.22 -13.32
C TYR A 23 3.83 -4.43 -14.43
N SER A 24 2.62 -3.90 -14.24
CA SER A 24 1.52 -4.07 -15.20
C SER A 24 1.70 -3.40 -16.55
N ARG A 25 2.71 -2.54 -16.72
CA ARG A 25 2.99 -1.90 -18.01
C ARG A 25 3.62 -2.85 -19.03
N ASP A 26 4.37 -3.82 -18.54
CA ASP A 26 5.23 -4.68 -19.35
C ASP A 26 4.80 -6.16 -19.31
N HIS A 27 3.68 -6.47 -18.65
CA HIS A 27 3.21 -7.84 -18.39
C HIS A 27 1.72 -8.01 -18.74
N SER A 28 1.30 -9.26 -18.96
CA SER A 28 -0.09 -9.56 -19.28
C SER A 28 -1.01 -9.34 -18.08
N THR A 29 -2.31 -9.16 -18.32
CA THR A 29 -3.31 -9.06 -17.25
C THR A 29 -3.27 -10.26 -16.31
N SER A 30 -3.04 -11.47 -16.84
CA SER A 30 -2.96 -12.69 -16.03
C SER A 30 -1.79 -12.63 -15.06
N ASP A 31 -0.59 -12.30 -15.56
CA ASP A 31 0.63 -12.23 -14.75
C ASP A 31 0.49 -11.19 -13.63
N VAL A 32 -0.13 -10.05 -13.96
CA VAL A 32 -0.35 -8.96 -13.00
C VAL A 32 -1.33 -9.40 -11.91
N LEU A 33 -2.41 -10.09 -12.25
CA LEU A 33 -3.38 -10.59 -11.26
C LEU A 33 -2.76 -11.63 -10.33
N ASP A 34 -1.95 -12.54 -10.87
CA ASP A 34 -1.20 -13.50 -10.07
C ASP A 34 -0.21 -12.79 -9.12
N TYR A 35 0.48 -11.76 -9.61
CA TYR A 35 1.39 -10.98 -8.77
C TYR A 35 0.66 -10.17 -7.69
N ILE A 36 -0.50 -9.58 -8.00
CA ILE A 36 -1.36 -8.91 -7.02
C ILE A 36 -1.78 -9.89 -5.92
N ALA A 37 -2.20 -11.10 -6.29
CA ALA A 37 -2.62 -12.12 -5.33
C ALA A 37 -1.47 -12.51 -4.39
N LEU A 38 -0.28 -12.76 -4.95
CA LEU A 38 0.92 -13.08 -4.17
C LEU A 38 1.34 -11.92 -3.27
N TRP A 39 1.32 -10.69 -3.78
CA TRP A 39 1.69 -9.50 -3.02
C TRP A 39 0.73 -9.29 -1.85
N ASN A 40 -0.58 -9.36 -2.08
CA ASN A 40 -1.57 -9.28 -1.01
C ASN A 40 -1.38 -10.40 0.03
N ALA A 41 -1.18 -11.65 -0.39
CA ALA A 41 -0.98 -12.76 0.55
C ALA A 41 0.26 -12.59 1.46
N SER A 42 1.31 -11.94 0.95
CA SER A 42 2.57 -11.75 1.67
C SER A 42 2.66 -10.44 2.46
N HIS A 43 2.00 -9.37 1.98
CA HIS A 43 2.14 -8.01 2.51
C HIS A 43 0.84 -7.47 3.14
N PHE A 44 -0.24 -8.26 3.23
CA PHE A 44 -1.46 -7.84 3.91
C PHE A 44 -1.21 -7.62 5.41
N ARG A 45 -1.36 -6.37 5.85
CA ARG A 45 -1.21 -5.93 7.24
C ARG A 45 -2.57 -5.56 7.81
N ILE A 46 -3.09 -6.40 8.70
CA ILE A 46 -4.40 -6.16 9.32
C ILE A 46 -4.39 -4.92 10.21
N GLU A 47 -3.23 -4.57 10.78
CA GLU A 47 -3.06 -3.40 11.65
C GLU A 47 -3.34 -2.10 10.88
N ASP A 48 -2.78 -1.98 9.66
CA ASP A 48 -2.98 -0.81 8.79
C ASP A 48 -4.45 -0.67 8.38
N VAL A 49 -5.14 -1.78 8.12
CA VAL A 49 -6.57 -1.77 7.78
C VAL A 49 -7.40 -1.26 8.97
N MET A 50 -7.15 -1.80 10.16
CA MET A 50 -7.87 -1.39 11.37
C MET A 50 -7.62 0.08 11.72
N GLU A 51 -6.38 0.54 11.58
CA GLU A 51 -6.02 1.93 11.84
C GLU A 51 -6.65 2.88 10.81
N ALA A 52 -6.63 2.53 9.52
CA ALA A 52 -7.29 3.32 8.49
C ALA A 52 -8.79 3.47 8.77
N MET A 53 -9.46 2.38 9.16
CA MET A 53 -10.88 2.39 9.53
C MET A 53 -11.14 3.25 10.78
N ARG A 54 -10.28 3.15 11.79
CA ARG A 54 -10.40 3.93 13.04
C ARG A 54 -10.18 5.42 12.79
N ALA A 55 -9.11 5.78 12.09
CA ALA A 55 -8.76 7.16 11.76
C ALA A 55 -9.89 7.83 10.95
N GLN A 56 -10.47 7.10 9.99
CA GLN A 56 -11.64 7.57 9.24
C GLN A 56 -12.84 7.83 10.15
N LYS A 57 -13.14 6.93 11.09
CA LYS A 57 -14.24 7.10 12.06
C LYS A 57 -14.00 8.29 12.99
N GLU A 58 -12.75 8.54 13.36
CA GLU A 58 -12.32 9.62 14.26
C GLU A 58 -12.09 10.96 13.53
N ASN A 59 -12.25 11.03 12.20
CA ASN A 59 -11.94 12.20 11.37
C ASN A 59 -10.52 12.74 11.58
N ARG A 60 -9.54 11.84 11.74
CA ARG A 60 -8.12 12.16 11.84
C ARG A 60 -7.33 11.43 10.75
N ASP A 61 -6.08 11.85 10.57
CA ASP A 61 -5.14 11.11 9.74
C ASP A 61 -4.74 9.78 10.41
N GLY A 62 -4.47 8.77 9.57
CA GLY A 62 -4.02 7.46 10.02
C GLY A 62 -2.55 7.50 10.45
N LEU A 63 -2.23 6.76 11.51
CA LEU A 63 -0.88 6.62 12.05
C LEU A 63 -0.31 5.27 11.61
N PHE A 64 0.52 5.29 10.59
CA PHE A 64 1.10 4.09 10.00
C PHE A 64 2.59 4.01 10.26
N ASP A 65 3.12 2.79 10.34
CA ASP A 65 4.56 2.55 10.39
C ASP A 65 5.22 2.99 9.07
N ASP A 66 6.44 3.51 9.17
CA ASP A 66 7.23 3.82 7.98
C ASP A 66 7.72 2.53 7.30
N LEU A 67 8.13 2.65 6.04
CA LEU A 67 8.74 1.55 5.32
C LEU A 67 10.04 1.12 6.00
N PRO A 68 10.34 -0.20 6.00
CA PRO A 68 11.64 -0.67 6.48
C PRO A 68 12.77 -0.02 5.69
N ILE A 69 13.87 0.30 6.38
CA ILE A 69 15.04 0.92 5.77
C ILE A 69 15.57 0.00 4.69
N ARG A 70 15.60 0.49 3.45
CA ARG A 70 16.20 -0.22 2.34
C ARG A 70 17.72 -0.19 2.51
N HIS A 71 18.29 -1.30 2.97
CA HIS A 71 19.75 -1.49 2.93
C HIS A 71 20.20 -1.49 1.47
N LYS A 72 21.15 -0.63 1.14
CA LYS A 72 21.74 -0.50 -0.20
C LYS A 72 22.70 -1.66 -0.49
#